data_AF-A0A939NNG4-F1
#
_entry.id   AF-A0A939NNG4-F1
#
_cell.length_a   1.000
_cell.length_b   1.000
_cell.length_c   1.000
_cell.angle_alpha   90.00
_cell.angle_beta   90.00
_cell.angle_gamma   90.00
#
_symmetry.space_group_name_H-M   'P 1'
#
loop_
_entity.id
_entity.type
_entity.pdbx_description
1 polymer ?
#
loop_
_entity_poly.entity_id
_entity_poly.type
_entity_poly.pdbx_seq_one_letter_code
_entity_poly.pdbx_strand_id
1 'polypeptide(L)'
;MWFKHPRYLRAKENFISSFFPSNLNSFNYILPKVLFICGGDETYCSNRGMLEKYIAKHHKEFVTFRAELAWEVISNLGTHSNVNALSLEEWLADFSDVVIILVESYGTVAELGAFSLSPVYVKNFFLY
;
A
#
# COMPACT_ATOMS: atom_id res chain seq x y z
N MET A 1 -3.14 -23.69 -11.39
CA MET A 1 -3.96 -22.51 -11.02
C MET A 1 -4.60 -22.74 -9.65
N TRP A 2 -4.08 -22.09 -8.61
CA TRP A 2 -4.52 -22.25 -7.21
C TRP A 2 -6.01 -21.93 -6.98
N PHE A 3 -6.56 -21.00 -7.77
CA PHE A 3 -7.99 -20.61 -7.71
C PHE A 3 -8.99 -21.72 -8.09
N LYS A 4 -8.51 -22.82 -8.71
CA LYS A 4 -9.31 -24.00 -9.03
C LYS A 4 -9.09 -25.15 -8.04
N HIS A 5 -8.24 -24.95 -7.03
CA HIS A 5 -7.91 -26.00 -6.08
C HIS A 5 -9.09 -26.26 -5.12
N PRO A 6 -9.48 -27.51 -4.85
CA PRO A 6 -10.64 -27.83 -4.01
C PRO A 6 -10.61 -27.19 -2.62
N ARG A 7 -9.42 -27.06 -2.04
CA ARG A 7 -9.24 -26.40 -0.73
C ARG A 7 -9.52 -24.89 -0.79
N TYR A 8 -9.16 -24.23 -1.89
CA TYR A 8 -9.46 -22.81 -2.10
C TYR A 8 -10.96 -22.59 -2.29
N LEU A 9 -11.60 -23.44 -3.08
CA LEU A 9 -13.05 -23.38 -3.31
C LEU A 9 -13.83 -23.55 -2.00
N ARG A 10 -13.45 -24.54 -1.19
CA ARG A 10 -14.07 -24.78 0.12
C ARG A 10 -13.85 -23.64 1.11
N ALA A 11 -12.65 -23.06 1.13
CA ALA A 11 -12.35 -21.89 1.97
C ALA A 11 -13.18 -20.67 1.53
N LYS A 12 -13.32 -20.46 0.22
CA LYS A 12 -14.14 -19.39 -0.36
C LYS A 12 -15.63 -19.56 0.00
N GLU A 13 -16.18 -20.75 -0.16
CA GLU A 13 -17.59 -21.03 0.20
C GLU A 13 -17.85 -20.86 1.69
N ASN A 14 -16.94 -21.33 2.55
CA ASN A 14 -17.01 -21.11 3.99
C ASN A 14 -16.94 -19.63 4.36
N PHE A 15 -16.06 -18.87 3.70
CA PHE A 15 -15.96 -17.43 3.89
C PHE A 15 -17.28 -16.75 3.50
N ILE A 16 -17.79 -16.99 2.29
CA ILE A 16 -19.04 -16.38 1.79
C ILE A 16 -20.24 -16.74 2.68
N SER A 17 -20.36 -17.99 3.11
CA SER A 17 -21.48 -18.44 3.96
C SER A 17 -21.44 -17.92 5.39
N SER A 18 -20.25 -17.55 5.89
CA SER A 18 -20.07 -16.92 7.22
C SER A 18 -19.98 -15.39 7.15
N PHE A 19 -20.00 -14.81 5.95
CA PHE A 19 -19.83 -13.38 5.74
C PHE A 19 -21.17 -12.64 5.81
N PHE A 20 -21.41 -11.93 6.91
CA PHE A 20 -22.55 -11.02 7.04
C PHE A 20 -22.13 -9.58 6.71
N PRO A 21 -22.92 -8.81 5.93
CA PRO A 21 -22.63 -7.41 5.64
C PRO A 21 -22.49 -6.53 6.90
N SER A 22 -23.16 -6.88 8.00
CA SER A 22 -23.00 -6.21 9.30
C SER A 22 -21.59 -6.39 9.90
N ASN A 23 -20.86 -7.46 9.52
CA ASN A 23 -19.48 -7.65 9.91
C ASN A 23 -18.53 -6.70 9.15
N LEU A 24 -18.88 -6.18 7.96
CA LEU A 24 -18.05 -5.17 7.28
C LEU A 24 -17.88 -3.91 8.13
N ASN A 25 -18.95 -3.50 8.83
CA ASN A 25 -18.90 -2.33 9.70
C ASN A 25 -18.05 -2.55 10.96
N SER A 26 -17.96 -3.79 11.48
CA SER A 26 -17.04 -4.12 12.56
C SER A 26 -15.61 -4.35 12.05
N PHE A 27 -15.43 -4.89 10.85
CA PHE A 27 -14.12 -5.08 10.22
C PHE A 27 -13.43 -3.77 9.84
N ASN A 28 -14.18 -2.70 9.55
CA ASN A 28 -13.61 -1.36 9.37
C ASN A 28 -12.87 -0.83 10.61
N TYR A 29 -13.10 -1.40 11.79
CA TYR A 29 -12.37 -1.09 13.02
C TYR A 29 -11.33 -2.16 13.41
N ILE A 30 -11.27 -3.29 12.71
CA ILE A 30 -10.42 -4.45 13.07
C ILE A 30 -9.27 -4.62 12.08
N LEU A 31 -9.45 -4.23 10.81
CA LEU A 31 -8.39 -4.31 9.81
C LEU A 31 -7.49 -3.07 9.90
N PRO A 32 -6.16 -3.24 9.93
CA PRO A 32 -5.26 -2.09 9.95
C PRO A 32 -5.40 -1.30 8.65
N LYS A 33 -5.45 0.03 8.75
CA LYS A 33 -5.43 0.87 7.54
C LYS A 33 -4.02 0.87 6.97
N VAL A 34 -3.94 0.75 5.66
CA VAL A 34 -2.68 0.62 4.94
C VAL A 34 -2.24 1.98 4.45
N LEU A 35 -1.07 2.43 4.89
CA LEU A 35 -0.44 3.66 4.42
C LEU A 35 0.74 3.34 3.51
N PHE A 36 0.69 3.86 2.30
CA PHE A 36 1.81 3.84 1.38
C PHE A 36 2.63 5.11 1.57
N ILE A 37 3.92 4.98 1.93
CA ILE A 37 4.79 6.13 2.20
C ILE A 37 5.87 6.25 1.12
N CYS A 38 5.75 7.31 0.34
CA CYS A 38 6.71 7.75 -0.66
C CYS A 38 7.66 8.80 -0.07
N GLY A 39 8.89 8.84 -0.54
CA GLY A 39 9.92 9.72 0.01
C GLY A 39 11.24 9.57 -0.73
N GLY A 40 12.21 10.42 -0.40
CA GLY A 40 13.55 10.30 -0.98
C GLY A 40 14.27 9.00 -0.58
N ASP A 41 15.39 8.73 -1.26
CA ASP A 41 16.31 7.65 -0.88
C ASP A 41 16.71 7.80 0.60
N GLU A 42 16.52 6.74 1.38
CA GLU A 42 16.70 6.74 2.84
C GLU A 42 18.15 7.03 3.26
N THR A 43 19.10 6.82 2.35
CA THR A 43 20.52 7.17 2.55
C THR A 43 20.72 8.68 2.70
N TYR A 44 19.85 9.48 2.07
CA TYR A 44 19.94 10.94 2.03
C TYR A 44 18.78 11.63 2.78
N CYS A 45 17.62 10.97 2.86
CA CYS A 45 16.38 11.53 3.42
C CYS A 45 15.86 10.64 4.55
N SER A 46 15.90 11.12 5.79
CA SER A 46 15.53 10.34 6.98
C SER A 46 14.09 10.53 7.45
N ASN A 47 13.35 11.51 6.92
CA ASN A 47 12.02 11.85 7.44
C ASN A 47 11.02 10.71 7.26
N ARG A 48 11.12 9.94 6.16
CA ARG A 48 10.30 8.73 5.94
C ARG A 48 10.43 7.74 7.10
N GLY A 49 11.66 7.39 7.47
CA GLY A 49 11.91 6.50 8.60
C GLY A 49 11.50 7.10 9.96
N MET A 50 11.57 8.43 10.12
CA MET A 50 11.07 9.10 11.33
C MET A 50 9.55 9.02 11.44
N LEU A 51 8.85 9.25 10.33
CA LEU A 51 7.39 9.17 10.25
C LEU A 51 6.89 7.76 10.55
N GLU A 52 7.52 6.75 9.96
CA GLU A 52 7.18 5.35 10.23
C GLU A 52 7.36 4.97 11.71
N LYS A 53 8.47 5.41 12.33
CA LYS A 53 8.70 5.20 13.77
C LYS A 53 7.64 5.88 14.62
N TYR A 54 7.22 7.09 14.22
CA TYR A 54 6.16 7.81 14.92
C TYR A 54 4.82 7.07 14.80
N ILE A 55 4.43 6.67 13.60
CA ILE A 55 3.20 5.91 13.33
C ILE A 55 3.21 4.60 14.11
N ALA A 56 4.28 3.80 14.01
CA ALA A 56 4.38 2.52 14.70
C ALA A 56 4.29 2.66 16.23
N LYS A 57 4.78 3.79 16.79
CA LYS A 57 4.74 4.07 18.23
C LYS A 57 3.37 4.51 18.71
N HIS A 58 2.67 5.34 17.94
CA HIS A 58 1.46 6.05 18.39
C HIS A 58 0.16 5.53 17.79
N HIS A 59 0.22 4.89 16.62
CA HIS A 59 -0.93 4.45 15.83
C HIS A 59 -0.77 3.00 15.37
N LYS A 60 -1.15 2.07 16.24
CA LYS A 60 -1.03 0.62 15.98
C LYS A 60 -2.08 0.10 14.99
N GLU A 61 -3.13 0.88 14.76
CA GLU A 61 -4.17 0.65 13.75
C GLU A 61 -3.67 0.86 12.31
N PHE A 62 -2.45 1.33 12.15
CA PHE A 62 -1.84 1.65 10.86
C PHE A 62 -0.71 0.70 10.52
N VAL A 63 -0.71 0.23 9.27
CA VAL A 63 0.39 -0.54 8.69
C VAL A 63 0.99 0.29 7.57
N THR A 64 2.28 0.55 7.66
CA THR A 64 3.03 1.33 6.67
C THR A 64 3.82 0.39 5.75
N PHE A 65 3.95 0.76 4.48
CA PHE A 65 4.83 0.06 3.55
C PHE A 65 5.43 1.03 2.53
N ARG A 66 6.48 0.57 1.84
CA ARG A 66 7.22 1.31 0.82
C ARG A 66 7.34 0.49 -0.47
N ALA A 67 7.55 1.15 -1.60
CA ALA A 67 7.60 0.49 -2.91
C ALA A 67 8.83 -0.41 -3.06
N GLU A 68 9.97 -0.02 -2.48
CA GLU A 68 11.24 -0.74 -2.56
C GLU A 68 11.14 -2.13 -1.91
N LEU A 69 10.43 -2.22 -0.78
CA LEU A 69 10.17 -3.48 -0.07
C LEU A 69 9.22 -4.39 -0.87
N ALA A 70 8.18 -3.81 -1.47
CA ALA A 70 7.26 -4.57 -2.33
C ALA A 70 7.98 -5.08 -3.58
N TRP A 71 8.85 -4.24 -4.17
CA TRP A 71 9.66 -4.59 -5.32
C TRP A 71 10.61 -5.73 -5.01
N GLU A 72 11.33 -5.69 -3.88
CA GLU A 72 12.23 -6.79 -3.46
C GLU A 72 11.48 -8.12 -3.34
N VAL A 73 10.28 -8.11 -2.73
CA VAL A 73 9.45 -9.32 -2.62
C VAL A 73 9.01 -9.83 -3.99
N ILE A 74 8.57 -8.94 -4.89
CA ILE A 74 8.09 -9.30 -6.22
C ILE A 74 9.24 -9.80 -7.11
N SER A 75 10.41 -9.15 -7.06
CA SER A 75 11.58 -9.55 -7.84
C SER A 75 12.12 -10.91 -7.42
N ASN A 76 12.10 -11.20 -6.10
CA ASN A 76 12.55 -12.48 -5.56
C ASN A 76 11.61 -13.65 -5.88
N LEU A 77 10.33 -13.38 -6.20
CA LEU A 77 9.35 -14.39 -6.62
C LEU A 77 9.52 -14.83 -8.09
N GLY A 78 10.51 -14.30 -8.81
CA GLY A 78 10.92 -14.78 -10.14
C GLY A 78 9.85 -14.72 -11.22
N THR A 79 8.76 -13.96 -10.99
CA THR A 79 7.53 -14.08 -11.78
C THR A 79 7.35 -13.01 -12.85
N HIS A 80 8.14 -11.93 -12.90
CA HIS A 80 7.96 -10.90 -13.93
C HIS A 80 9.27 -10.25 -14.40
N SER A 81 9.50 -10.31 -15.71
CA SER A 81 10.56 -9.60 -16.45
C SER A 81 10.10 -8.25 -17.02
N ASN A 82 8.90 -7.76 -16.69
CA ASN A 82 8.28 -6.65 -17.43
C ASN A 82 7.38 -5.68 -16.62
N VAL A 83 7.39 -5.75 -15.29
CA VAL A 83 6.67 -4.74 -14.48
C VAL A 83 7.55 -3.49 -14.42
N ASN A 84 7.04 -2.33 -14.83
CA ASN A 84 7.74 -1.05 -14.66
C ASN A 84 7.54 -0.58 -13.20
N ALA A 85 8.58 0.03 -12.61
CA ALA A 85 8.52 0.59 -11.26
C ALA A 85 7.34 1.55 -11.07
N LEU A 86 7.09 2.43 -12.05
CA LEU A 86 5.97 3.37 -12.03
C LEU A 86 4.61 2.65 -11.97
N SER A 87 4.44 1.58 -12.75
CA SER A 87 3.19 0.80 -12.74
C SER A 87 3.01 0.00 -11.44
N LEU A 88 4.12 -0.38 -10.77
CA LEU A 88 4.02 -0.96 -9.44
C LEU A 88 3.57 0.09 -8.43
N GLU A 89 4.14 1.29 -8.46
CA GLU A 89 3.78 2.38 -7.55
C GLU A 89 2.31 2.81 -7.70
N GLU A 90 1.80 2.87 -8.93
CA GLU A 90 0.36 3.08 -9.21
C GLU A 90 -0.50 1.99 -8.57
N TRP A 91 -0.12 0.71 -8.75
CA TRP A 91 -0.84 -0.40 -8.16
C TRP A 91 -0.81 -0.40 -6.63
N LEU A 92 0.33 -0.02 -6.04
CA LEU A 92 0.49 0.12 -4.59
C LEU A 92 -0.33 1.29 -4.03
N ALA A 93 -0.40 2.40 -4.76
CA ALA A 93 -1.26 3.53 -4.43
C ALA A 93 -2.74 3.13 -4.44
N ASP A 94 -3.19 2.41 -5.48
CA ASP A 94 -4.54 1.84 -5.56
C ASP A 94 -4.88 0.89 -4.40
N PHE A 95 -3.88 0.13 -3.93
CA PHE A 95 -4.05 -0.81 -2.82
C PHE A 95 -4.15 -0.10 -1.46
N SER A 96 -3.55 1.08 -1.33
CA SER A 96 -3.44 1.81 -0.07
C SER A 96 -4.70 2.60 0.30
N ASP A 97 -4.98 2.72 1.60
CA ASP A 97 -6.05 3.60 2.09
C ASP A 97 -5.61 5.09 2.04
N VAL A 98 -4.32 5.33 2.22
CA VAL A 98 -3.69 6.65 2.24
C VAL A 98 -2.32 6.57 1.57
N VAL A 99 -2.04 7.54 0.70
CA VAL A 99 -0.70 7.77 0.12
C VAL A 99 -0.11 9.02 0.79
N ILE A 100 1.05 8.87 1.43
CA ILE A 100 1.82 9.98 2.00
C ILE A 100 3.05 10.19 1.13
N ILE A 101 3.24 11.43 0.64
CA ILE A 101 4.40 11.79 -0.18
C ILE A 101 5.20 12.85 0.54
N LEU A 102 6.42 12.49 0.95
CA LEU A 102 7.38 13.45 1.49
C LEU A 102 8.16 14.06 0.34
N VAL A 103 8.01 15.37 0.13
CA VAL A 103 8.59 16.06 -1.03
C VAL A 103 10.05 16.42 -0.77
N GLU A 104 10.90 15.40 -0.77
CA GLU A 104 12.32 15.52 -0.40
C GLU A 104 13.27 15.41 -1.60
N SER A 105 12.78 15.07 -2.79
CA SER A 105 13.58 14.91 -4.00
C SER A 105 12.80 15.25 -5.27
N TYR A 106 13.49 15.41 -6.39
CA TYR A 106 12.82 15.56 -7.70
C TYR A 106 11.98 14.35 -8.08
N GLY A 107 12.34 13.15 -7.61
CA GLY A 107 11.54 11.94 -7.80
C GLY A 107 10.18 12.06 -7.12
N THR A 108 10.14 12.51 -5.87
CA THR A 108 8.88 12.64 -5.12
C THR A 108 8.02 13.80 -5.61
N VAL A 109 8.62 14.82 -6.24
CA VAL A 109 7.88 15.85 -7.00
C VAL A 109 7.20 15.23 -8.23
N ALA A 110 7.88 14.33 -8.95
CA ALA A 110 7.30 13.63 -10.09
C ALA A 110 6.16 12.69 -9.66
N GLU A 111 6.32 11.96 -8.55
CA GLU A 111 5.27 11.13 -7.94
C GLU A 111 4.04 11.97 -7.56
N LEU A 112 4.23 13.11 -6.88
CA LEU A 112 3.14 14.05 -6.58
C LEU A 112 2.41 14.49 -7.86
N GLY A 113 3.16 14.81 -8.91
CA GLY A 113 2.60 15.13 -10.22
C GLY A 113 1.79 13.98 -10.82
N ALA A 114 2.34 12.76 -10.83
CA ALA A 114 1.68 11.58 -11.38
C ALA A 114 0.37 11.26 -10.64
N PHE A 115 0.41 11.27 -9.30
CA PHE A 115 -0.77 10.90 -8.51
C PHE A 115 -1.82 12.01 -8.41
N SER A 116 -1.43 13.29 -8.50
CA SER A 116 -2.39 14.41 -8.49
C SER A 116 -3.23 14.52 -9.77
N LEU A 117 -2.76 13.93 -10.88
CA LEU A 117 -3.48 13.92 -12.15
C LEU A 117 -4.53 12.80 -12.23
N SER A 118 -4.46 11.80 -11.36
CA SER A 118 -5.46 10.73 -11.31
C SER A 118 -6.65 11.14 -10.44
N PRO A 119 -7.88 11.17 -10.98
CA PRO A 119 -9.08 11.60 -10.26
C PRO A 119 -9.44 10.69 -9.07
N VAL A 120 -8.82 9.51 -8.95
CA VAL A 120 -9.06 8.54 -7.88
C VAL A 120 -8.29 8.90 -6.60
N TYR A 121 -7.06 9.42 -6.71
CA TYR A 121 -6.16 9.63 -5.56
C TYR A 121 -6.35 10.98 -4.86
N VAL A 122 -7.10 11.92 -5.46
CA VAL A 122 -7.32 13.30 -4.97
C VAL A 122 -7.92 13.36 -3.55
N LYS A 123 -8.39 12.25 -2.98
CA LYS A 123 -9.09 12.25 -1.69
C LYS A 123 -8.21 12.31 -0.44
N ASN A 124 -6.95 11.85 -0.43
CA ASN A 124 -6.18 11.72 0.82
C ASN A 124 -4.67 12.04 0.68
N PHE A 125 -4.30 13.20 0.13
CA PHE A 125 -2.89 13.65 0.14
C PHE A 125 -2.57 14.45 1.40
N PHE A 126 -1.56 14.00 2.15
CA PHE A 126 -0.90 14.80 3.18
C PHE A 126 0.51 15.14 2.71
N LEU A 127 0.74 16.43 2.48
CA LEU A 127 2.07 16.99 2.21
C LEU A 127 2.71 17.40 3.54
N TYR A 128 3.89 16.85 3.81
CA TYR A 128 4.75 17.23 4.93
C TYR A 128 6.13 17.62 4.42
#